data_AF-A0A954FCJ8-F1
#
_entry.id   AF-A0A954FCJ8-F1
#
_cell.length_a   1.000
_cell.length_b   1.000
_cell.length_c   1.000
_cell.angle_alpha   90.00
_cell.angle_beta   90.00
_cell.angle_gamma   90.00
#
_symmetry.space_group_name_H-M   'P 1'
#
loop_
_entity.id
_entity.type
_entity.pdbx_description
1 polymer ?
#
loop_
_entity_poly.entity_id
_entity_poly.type
_entity_poly.pdbx_seq_one_letter_code
_entity_poly.pdbx_strand_id
1 'polypeptide(L)'
;ELVEDELIDATDEDFYDQFSENEGFNYFDQTTYDVIPNLNAPGTRLRWGWTNDDGSGVEIAGWWLTQADTSWSAIEDSTHQPNPANQAIMDILLSPPNFIDPSGTGVVSSIPGVTTAEINTVLQNELMNLRGLPLDDGSVNGVTVPYDLDFNIKVVSQAWGTNATWMTTPFVDKKALKIRGLAGARYMRVREAFSFVGRDSGLLYSDATNIAGIRPDLKLFSLPSGTDENQDGIIDNAGVVEDDSTGNNNTGTSTAFFVAPLDPVTGLPVTPTTTYVNNVVRTNLAGPEIGFQFDLGGEKFKISGQTKFGLMANQETIKLKGDNVGMIVRADPNDVDRPKALIDPTPDNPNPNEFSDSQTHTHVSPLFEQSIFAEMALFDKIPVLKRMKLLEEAKLKVGYTYIAAGEIARPYDSIRWQGMPTRGLFPSIDLKRETWSVGTWSVGLDWNY
;
A
#
# COMPACT_ATOMS: atom_id res chain seq x y z
N GLU A 1 34.41 -19.35 -36.57
CA GLU A 1 34.01 -18.94 -35.21
C GLU A 1 33.97 -17.42 -35.18
N LEU A 2 32.86 -16.85 -35.67
CA LEU A 2 32.65 -15.41 -35.82
C LEU A 2 31.19 -15.10 -35.50
N VAL A 3 30.70 -15.58 -34.34
CA VAL A 3 29.32 -15.31 -33.86
C VAL A 3 29.26 -15.16 -32.32
N GLU A 4 30.37 -15.18 -31.59
CA GLU A 4 30.35 -15.06 -30.12
C GLU A 4 30.86 -13.72 -29.56
N ASP A 5 31.58 -12.91 -30.36
CA ASP A 5 32.14 -11.63 -29.89
C ASP A 5 31.31 -10.38 -30.26
N GLU A 6 30.20 -10.52 -30.99
CA GLU A 6 29.30 -9.39 -31.32
C GLU A 6 28.04 -9.33 -30.43
N LEU A 7 27.93 -10.23 -29.44
CA LEU A 7 26.80 -10.32 -28.52
C LEU A 7 27.14 -9.91 -27.07
N ILE A 8 28.40 -9.48 -26.83
CA ILE A 8 28.89 -9.05 -25.51
C ILE A 8 29.19 -7.53 -25.47
N ASP A 9 29.23 -6.85 -26.63
CA ASP A 9 29.46 -5.40 -26.71
C ASP A 9 28.15 -4.58 -26.86
N ALA A 10 26.99 -5.22 -26.73
CA ALA A 10 25.67 -4.56 -26.74
C ALA A 10 24.99 -4.56 -25.35
N THR A 11 25.77 -4.75 -24.29
CA THR A 11 25.28 -4.74 -22.91
C THR A 11 25.87 -3.56 -22.14
N ASP A 12 24.97 -2.70 -21.66
CA ASP A 12 25.07 -1.73 -20.56
C ASP A 12 25.28 -0.23 -20.82
N GLU A 13 25.62 0.27 -22.01
CA GLU A 13 25.61 1.74 -22.25
C GLU A 13 24.49 2.19 -23.21
N ASP A 14 24.33 1.59 -24.40
CA ASP A 14 23.32 2.06 -25.38
C ASP A 14 21.85 1.78 -24.98
N PHE A 15 21.60 0.85 -24.06
CA PHE A 15 20.25 0.62 -23.51
C PHE A 15 19.93 1.53 -22.32
N TYR A 16 20.94 2.11 -21.66
CA TYR A 16 20.75 3.09 -20.59
C TYR A 16 20.73 4.52 -21.13
N ASP A 17 21.49 4.83 -22.18
CA ASP A 17 21.54 6.18 -22.76
C ASP A 17 20.28 6.56 -23.56
N GLN A 18 19.50 5.59 -24.04
CA GLN A 18 18.14 5.87 -24.55
C GLN A 18 17.13 6.26 -23.46
N PHE A 19 17.45 6.03 -22.18
CA PHE A 19 16.65 6.49 -21.04
C PHE A 19 17.27 7.70 -20.32
N SER A 20 18.52 8.10 -20.65
CA SER A 20 19.25 9.17 -19.96
C SER A 20 19.35 10.48 -20.75
N GLU A 21 19.14 10.50 -22.07
CA GLU A 21 19.22 11.74 -22.89
C GLU A 21 17.93 12.58 -22.95
N ASN A 22 16.99 12.36 -22.03
CA ASN A 22 15.80 13.19 -21.89
C ASN A 22 15.67 13.63 -20.44
N GLU A 23 16.40 14.68 -20.05
CA GLU A 23 16.34 15.34 -18.73
C GLU A 23 14.95 15.97 -18.41
N GLY A 24 13.88 15.55 -19.08
CA GLY A 24 12.52 16.09 -18.94
C GLY A 24 11.39 15.07 -18.92
N PHE A 25 11.61 13.77 -19.17
CA PHE A 25 10.52 12.78 -19.26
C PHE A 25 10.53 11.77 -18.12
N ASN A 26 9.43 11.70 -17.36
CA ASN A 26 9.26 10.73 -16.30
C ASN A 26 8.39 9.55 -16.77
N TYR A 27 8.98 8.37 -16.85
CA TYR A 27 8.23 7.12 -16.94
C TYR A 27 7.46 6.94 -15.63
N PHE A 28 6.22 6.46 -15.67
CA PHE A 28 5.47 6.20 -14.43
C PHE A 28 6.31 5.36 -13.48
N ASP A 29 6.69 5.97 -12.36
CA ASP A 29 7.57 5.34 -11.39
C ASP A 29 6.86 4.10 -10.81
N GLN A 30 7.58 2.98 -10.79
CA GLN A 30 7.06 1.75 -10.19
C GLN A 30 7.02 1.99 -8.69
N THR A 31 5.83 2.19 -8.14
CA THR A 31 5.71 2.37 -6.69
C THR A 31 5.83 1.03 -6.01
N THR A 32 6.93 0.87 -5.27
CA THR A 32 7.02 -0.12 -4.23
C THR A 32 6.16 0.31 -3.03
N TYR A 33 5.60 -0.65 -2.30
CA TYR A 33 4.65 -0.39 -1.21
C TYR A 33 5.31 0.16 0.07
N ASP A 34 6.54 0.66 -0.02
CA ASP A 34 7.31 1.28 1.06
C ASP A 34 6.88 2.72 1.38
N VAL A 35 6.02 3.31 0.53
CA VAL A 35 5.37 4.61 0.76
C VAL A 35 4.32 4.61 1.89
N ILE A 36 3.97 3.44 2.43
CA ILE A 36 2.90 3.30 3.43
C ILE A 36 3.38 3.78 4.81
N PRO A 37 2.73 4.79 5.43
CA PRO A 37 3.11 5.27 6.76
C PRO A 37 3.00 4.21 7.86
N ASN A 38 3.78 4.40 8.93
CA ASN A 38 3.69 3.55 10.13
C ASN A 38 2.28 3.59 10.73
N LEU A 39 1.67 2.41 10.89
CA LEU A 39 0.35 2.25 11.51
C LEU A 39 0.42 2.45 13.03
N ASN A 40 -0.39 3.36 13.56
CA ASN A 40 -0.56 3.58 14.99
C ASN A 40 -2.02 3.40 15.39
N ALA A 41 -2.28 2.63 16.45
CA ALA A 41 -3.61 2.48 17.02
C ALA A 41 -3.58 2.51 18.56
N PRO A 42 -4.58 3.13 19.21
CA PRO A 42 -4.80 2.94 20.63
C PRO A 42 -5.18 1.49 20.93
N GLY A 43 -5.06 1.12 22.21
CA GLY A 43 -5.42 -0.21 22.64
C GLY A 43 -5.71 -0.27 24.12
N THR A 44 -6.16 -1.44 24.57
CA THR A 44 -6.38 -1.74 25.98
C THR A 44 -5.68 -3.05 26.32
N ARG A 45 -5.12 -3.11 27.52
CA ARG A 45 -4.56 -4.33 28.09
C ARG A 45 -5.11 -4.53 29.49
N LEU A 46 -5.63 -5.73 29.74
CA LEU A 46 -6.08 -6.19 31.04
C LEU A 46 -5.20 -7.35 31.50
N ARG A 47 -4.81 -7.33 32.77
CA ARG A 47 -4.11 -8.43 33.43
C ARG A 47 -4.83 -8.75 34.71
N TRP A 48 -4.97 -10.03 34.99
CA TRP A 48 -5.52 -10.55 36.21
C TRP A 48 -4.73 -11.79 36.61
N GLY A 49 -4.45 -11.96 37.89
CA GLY A 49 -3.69 -13.10 38.35
C GLY A 49 -3.60 -13.12 39.87
N TRP A 50 -2.96 -14.17 40.37
CA TRP A 50 -2.61 -14.29 41.77
C TRP A 50 -1.21 -14.89 41.89
N THR A 51 -0.55 -14.53 42.99
CA THR A 51 0.73 -15.11 43.38
C THR A 51 0.59 -15.72 44.77
N ASN A 52 1.12 -16.93 44.92
CA ASN A 52 1.26 -17.60 46.20
C ASN A 52 2.42 -16.98 47.00
N ASP A 53 2.51 -17.32 48.28
CA ASP A 53 3.58 -16.86 49.18
C ASP A 53 4.98 -17.28 48.71
N ASP A 54 5.08 -18.40 48.01
CA ASP A 54 6.33 -18.89 47.40
C ASP A 54 6.68 -18.13 46.10
N GLY A 55 5.87 -17.17 45.68
CA GLY A 55 6.06 -16.37 44.48
C GLY A 55 5.73 -17.09 43.17
N SER A 56 5.23 -18.34 43.23
CA SER A 56 4.58 -18.99 42.09
C SER A 56 3.18 -18.40 41.88
N GLY A 57 2.60 -18.56 40.70
CA GLY A 57 1.27 -17.99 40.45
C GLY A 57 0.74 -18.24 39.06
N VAL A 58 -0.40 -17.61 38.77
CA VAL A 58 -1.04 -17.63 37.46
C VAL A 58 -1.41 -16.21 37.08
N GLU A 59 -1.17 -15.85 35.82
CA GLU A 59 -1.58 -14.61 35.20
C GLU A 59 -2.37 -14.92 33.93
N ILE A 60 -3.51 -14.27 33.76
CA ILE A 60 -4.26 -14.19 32.51
C ILE A 60 -4.17 -12.75 32.03
N ALA A 61 -3.74 -12.57 30.79
CA ALA A 61 -3.71 -11.27 30.15
C ALA A 61 -4.53 -11.29 28.87
N GLY A 62 -5.15 -10.16 28.57
CA GLY A 62 -5.83 -9.88 27.32
C GLY A 62 -5.42 -8.51 26.82
N TRP A 63 -5.19 -8.38 25.52
CA TRP A 63 -4.92 -7.11 24.89
C TRP A 63 -5.67 -7.00 23.58
N TRP A 64 -6.05 -5.77 23.25
CA TRP A 64 -6.76 -5.41 22.03
C TRP A 64 -6.16 -4.12 21.52
N LEU A 65 -5.72 -4.14 20.26
CA LEU A 65 -5.38 -2.95 19.51
C LEU A 65 -6.58 -2.63 18.63
N THR A 66 -7.03 -1.38 18.65
CA THR A 66 -8.08 -0.94 17.75
C THR A 66 -7.61 -1.06 16.30
N GLN A 67 -8.55 -0.95 15.37
CA GLN A 67 -8.18 -0.86 13.96
C GLN A 67 -7.28 0.36 13.75
N ALA A 68 -6.09 0.14 13.19
CA ALA A 68 -5.27 1.17 12.59
C ALA A 68 -5.51 1.15 11.09
N ASP A 69 -5.63 2.31 10.47
CA ASP A 69 -5.59 2.43 9.02
C ASP A 69 -4.72 3.60 8.59
N THR A 70 -4.11 3.43 7.43
CA THR A 70 -3.38 4.48 6.74
C THR A 70 -3.72 4.39 5.26
N SER A 71 -3.72 5.54 4.60
CA SER A 71 -3.89 5.65 3.17
C SER A 71 -2.82 6.57 2.62
N TRP A 72 -2.42 6.28 1.40
CA TRP A 72 -1.54 7.13 0.62
C TRP A 72 -2.20 7.37 -0.74
N SER A 73 -2.22 8.63 -1.16
CA SER A 73 -2.74 9.08 -2.44
C SER A 73 -1.63 9.76 -3.21
N ALA A 74 -1.38 9.32 -4.44
CA ALA A 74 -0.40 9.97 -5.30
C ALA A 74 -0.81 11.41 -5.66
N ILE A 75 -2.12 11.71 -5.67
CA ILE A 75 -2.62 13.07 -5.90
C ILE A 75 -2.26 13.96 -4.72
N GLU A 76 -2.51 13.52 -3.49
CA GLU A 76 -2.19 14.33 -2.30
C GLU A 76 -0.69 14.57 -2.13
N ASP A 77 0.16 13.67 -2.63
CA ASP A 77 1.63 13.77 -2.62
C ASP A 77 2.19 14.53 -3.82
N SER A 78 1.37 14.81 -4.84
CA SER A 78 1.79 15.53 -6.04
C SER A 78 1.99 17.03 -5.77
N THR A 79 2.97 17.62 -6.46
CA THR A 79 3.23 19.07 -6.47
C THR A 79 2.08 19.86 -7.11
N HIS A 80 1.22 19.19 -7.87
CA HIS A 80 0.00 19.75 -8.45
C HIS A 80 -1.26 19.09 -7.94
N GLN A 81 -2.33 19.86 -7.93
CA GLN A 81 -3.65 19.44 -7.48
C GLN A 81 -4.67 19.74 -8.57
N PRO A 82 -5.60 18.79 -8.87
CA PRO A 82 -6.65 19.00 -9.85
C PRO A 82 -7.45 20.28 -9.57
N ASN A 83 -7.80 21.03 -10.61
CA ASN A 83 -8.55 22.26 -10.45
C ASN A 83 -10.06 21.99 -10.50
N PRO A 84 -10.83 22.27 -9.42
CA PRO A 84 -12.27 22.06 -9.41
C PRO A 84 -13.03 22.79 -10.53
N ALA A 85 -12.47 23.88 -11.06
CA ALA A 85 -13.06 24.62 -12.18
C ALA A 85 -13.03 23.85 -13.51
N ASN A 86 -12.06 22.95 -13.68
CA ASN A 86 -11.85 22.18 -14.91
C ASN A 86 -12.62 20.84 -14.91
N GLN A 87 -13.03 20.36 -13.73
CA GLN A 87 -13.68 19.05 -13.55
C GLN A 87 -14.93 18.87 -14.42
N ALA A 88 -15.74 19.91 -14.63
CA ALA A 88 -16.92 19.82 -15.50
C ALA A 88 -16.56 19.59 -16.97
N ILE A 89 -15.48 20.19 -17.45
CA ILE A 89 -14.97 19.97 -18.81
C ILE A 89 -14.34 18.58 -18.89
N MET A 90 -13.56 18.19 -17.86
CA MET A 90 -12.94 16.87 -17.78
C MET A 90 -13.97 15.74 -17.80
N ASP A 91 -15.05 15.85 -17.03
CA ASP A 91 -16.15 14.87 -17.03
C ASP A 91 -16.81 14.74 -18.41
N ILE A 92 -16.96 15.84 -19.15
CA ILE A 92 -17.48 15.81 -20.53
C ILE A 92 -16.49 15.11 -21.46
N LEU A 93 -15.20 15.43 -21.37
CA LEU A 93 -14.15 14.85 -22.21
C LEU A 93 -13.98 13.35 -21.99
N LEU A 94 -14.18 12.90 -20.74
CA LEU A 94 -14.02 11.52 -20.31
C LEU A 94 -15.32 10.70 -20.38
N SER A 95 -16.44 11.28 -20.81
CA SER A 95 -17.72 10.58 -20.94
C SER A 95 -18.16 10.46 -22.41
N PRO A 96 -18.95 9.43 -22.77
CA PRO A 96 -19.54 9.36 -24.10
C PRO A 96 -20.52 10.52 -24.37
N PRO A 97 -20.57 11.09 -25.59
CA PRO A 97 -19.80 10.73 -26.78
C PRO A 97 -18.35 11.24 -26.72
N ASN A 98 -17.43 10.57 -27.43
CA ASN A 98 -16.03 10.99 -27.45
C ASN A 98 -15.88 12.42 -28.01
N PHE A 99 -15.28 13.31 -27.23
CA PHE A 99 -14.94 14.64 -27.70
C PHE A 99 -13.48 14.75 -28.17
N ILE A 100 -12.63 13.77 -27.85
CA ILE A 100 -11.21 13.72 -28.16
C ILE A 100 -10.98 12.93 -29.46
N ASP A 101 -10.03 13.36 -30.28
CA ASP A 101 -9.77 12.75 -31.58
C ASP A 101 -9.37 11.26 -31.45
N PRO A 102 -10.15 10.34 -32.03
CA PRO A 102 -9.77 8.93 -32.05
C PRO A 102 -8.69 8.57 -33.08
N SER A 103 -8.50 9.41 -34.09
CA SER A 103 -7.68 9.13 -35.28
C SER A 103 -6.26 9.67 -35.18
N GLY A 104 -5.92 10.34 -34.09
CA GLY A 104 -4.60 10.93 -33.91
C GLY A 104 -4.27 12.01 -34.95
N THR A 105 -5.27 12.79 -35.39
CA THR A 105 -5.11 14.00 -36.22
C THR A 105 -5.10 15.33 -35.43
N GLY A 106 -5.44 15.31 -34.14
CA GLY A 106 -5.36 16.46 -33.22
C GLY A 106 -6.62 17.30 -33.14
N VAL A 107 -7.70 16.81 -33.75
CA VAL A 107 -8.94 17.55 -33.86
C VAL A 107 -9.88 17.12 -32.73
N VAL A 108 -9.81 17.83 -31.61
CA VAL A 108 -10.83 17.74 -30.56
C VAL A 108 -12.14 18.31 -31.11
N SER A 109 -13.22 17.55 -31.02
CA SER A 109 -14.54 18.02 -31.44
C SER A 109 -15.04 19.15 -30.52
N SER A 110 -15.70 20.16 -31.09
CA SER A 110 -16.09 21.36 -30.35
C SER A 110 -17.14 21.06 -29.28
N ILE A 111 -16.76 21.11 -28.01
CA ILE A 111 -17.71 21.26 -26.91
C ILE A 111 -18.33 22.66 -27.04
N PRO A 112 -19.67 22.82 -27.05
CA PRO A 112 -20.29 24.12 -27.19
C PRO A 112 -19.80 25.12 -26.15
N GLY A 113 -19.18 26.21 -26.60
CA GLY A 113 -18.65 27.26 -25.72
C GLY A 113 -17.26 27.01 -25.15
N VAL A 114 -16.57 25.94 -25.56
CA VAL A 114 -15.18 25.64 -25.19
C VAL A 114 -14.35 25.50 -26.46
N THR A 115 -13.24 26.23 -26.52
CA THR A 115 -12.28 26.20 -27.62
C THR A 115 -11.38 24.97 -27.53
N THR A 116 -10.84 24.53 -28.66
CA THR A 116 -9.83 23.44 -28.69
C THR A 116 -8.60 23.77 -27.85
N ALA A 117 -8.21 25.05 -27.79
CA ALA A 117 -7.12 25.51 -26.93
C ALA A 117 -7.45 25.30 -25.44
N GLU A 118 -8.65 25.69 -25.00
CA GLU A 118 -9.11 25.46 -23.63
C GLU A 118 -9.17 23.97 -23.28
N ILE A 119 -9.58 23.10 -24.21
CA ILE A 119 -9.58 21.65 -23.98
C ILE A 119 -8.17 21.11 -23.77
N ASN A 120 -7.22 21.50 -24.63
CA ASN A 120 -5.82 21.07 -24.49
C ASN A 120 -5.21 21.58 -23.19
N THR A 121 -5.52 22.81 -22.77
CA THR A 121 -5.09 23.35 -21.47
C THR A 121 -5.70 22.55 -20.31
N VAL A 122 -6.98 22.18 -20.38
CA VAL A 122 -7.62 21.37 -19.34
C VAL A 122 -6.99 19.98 -19.25
N LEU A 123 -6.76 19.29 -20.38
CA LEU A 123 -6.15 17.96 -20.37
C LEU A 123 -4.70 17.96 -19.84
N GLN A 124 -3.91 18.97 -20.19
CA GLN A 124 -2.53 19.13 -19.70
C GLN A 124 -2.46 19.47 -18.20
N ASN A 125 -3.47 20.17 -17.66
CA ASN A 125 -3.53 20.46 -16.23
C ASN A 125 -4.10 19.28 -15.43
N GLU A 126 -5.16 18.62 -15.90
CA GLU A 126 -5.91 17.67 -15.08
C GLU A 126 -5.42 16.22 -15.16
N LEU A 127 -4.72 15.82 -16.22
CA LEU A 127 -4.05 14.52 -16.27
C LEU A 127 -2.74 14.61 -15.50
N MET A 128 -2.40 13.60 -14.71
CA MET A 128 -1.26 13.66 -13.80
C MET A 128 -0.37 12.42 -13.91
N ASN A 129 0.95 12.57 -13.78
CA ASN A 129 1.84 11.41 -13.64
C ASN A 129 1.78 10.88 -12.21
N LEU A 130 0.71 10.15 -11.87
CA LEU A 130 0.54 9.65 -10.52
C LEU A 130 1.53 8.54 -10.26
N ARG A 131 1.22 7.29 -10.65
CA ARG A 131 2.08 6.11 -10.51
C ARG A 131 1.64 4.97 -11.43
N GLY A 132 2.54 4.01 -11.63
CA GLY A 132 2.30 2.82 -12.43
C GLY A 132 2.19 1.55 -11.57
N LEU A 133 1.35 0.60 -12.01
CA LEU A 133 1.28 -0.74 -11.43
C LEU A 133 1.96 -1.75 -12.38
N PRO A 134 3.07 -2.39 -11.98
CA PRO A 134 3.70 -3.43 -12.78
C PRO A 134 2.86 -4.70 -12.78
N LEU A 135 2.59 -5.24 -13.97
CA LEU A 135 1.79 -6.44 -14.21
C LEU A 135 2.52 -7.43 -15.11
N ASP A 136 2.34 -8.71 -14.82
CA ASP A 136 2.61 -9.82 -15.74
C ASP A 136 1.41 -10.01 -16.69
N ASP A 137 1.58 -9.63 -17.95
CA ASP A 137 0.60 -9.82 -19.01
C ASP A 137 0.88 -11.09 -19.87
N GLY A 138 1.82 -11.93 -19.43
CA GLY A 138 2.28 -13.10 -20.15
C GLY A 138 3.27 -12.80 -21.29
N SER A 139 3.70 -11.55 -21.46
CA SER A 139 4.85 -11.19 -22.29
C SER A 139 6.17 -11.43 -21.53
N VAL A 140 7.31 -11.39 -22.23
CA VAL A 140 8.63 -11.61 -21.60
C VAL A 140 8.99 -10.51 -20.61
N ASN A 141 8.56 -9.27 -20.85
CA ASN A 141 8.96 -8.10 -20.07
C ASN A 141 7.86 -7.58 -19.13
N GLY A 142 6.65 -8.14 -19.21
CA GLY A 142 5.48 -7.60 -18.53
C GLY A 142 5.11 -6.20 -19.03
N VAL A 143 4.26 -5.51 -18.27
CA VAL A 143 3.82 -4.14 -18.59
C VAL A 143 3.57 -3.35 -17.31
N THR A 144 3.83 -2.05 -17.32
CA THR A 144 3.41 -1.14 -16.25
C THR A 144 2.15 -0.41 -16.67
N VAL A 145 1.04 -0.61 -15.97
CA VAL A 145 -0.21 0.11 -16.24
C VAL A 145 -0.13 1.49 -15.60
N PRO A 146 -0.17 2.57 -16.39
CA PRO A 146 -0.20 3.93 -15.86
C PRO A 146 -1.58 4.27 -15.28
N TYR A 147 -1.60 5.17 -14.30
CA TYR A 147 -2.82 5.76 -13.78
C TYR A 147 -2.66 7.27 -13.72
N ASP A 148 -3.52 7.99 -14.43
CA ASP A 148 -3.41 9.44 -14.61
C ASP A 148 -4.56 10.27 -14.04
N LEU A 149 -5.55 9.61 -13.42
CA LEU A 149 -6.68 10.26 -12.76
C LEU A 149 -6.77 9.99 -11.27
N ASP A 150 -6.34 8.81 -10.81
CA ASP A 150 -6.31 8.46 -9.39
C ASP A 150 -5.35 7.30 -9.11
N PHE A 151 -4.67 7.34 -7.96
CA PHE A 151 -3.85 6.23 -7.47
C PHE A 151 -3.82 6.27 -5.94
N ASN A 152 -4.54 5.33 -5.33
CA ASN A 152 -4.75 5.25 -3.89
C ASN A 152 -4.42 3.87 -3.36
N ILE A 153 -3.67 3.84 -2.26
CA ILE A 153 -3.39 2.64 -1.48
C ILE A 153 -3.94 2.85 -0.08
N LYS A 154 -4.60 1.83 0.46
CA LYS A 154 -5.07 1.81 1.85
C LYS A 154 -4.69 0.50 2.51
N VAL A 155 -4.10 0.60 3.70
CA VAL A 155 -3.80 -0.55 4.56
C VAL A 155 -4.51 -0.41 5.90
N VAL A 156 -5.03 -1.53 6.37
CA VAL A 156 -5.74 -1.64 7.64
C VAL A 156 -5.14 -2.79 8.44
N SER A 157 -4.85 -2.59 9.71
CA SER A 157 -4.38 -3.65 10.61
C SER A 157 -5.15 -3.62 11.94
N GLN A 158 -5.47 -4.79 12.46
CA GLN A 158 -6.10 -4.97 13.77
C GLN A 158 -5.54 -6.25 14.41
N ALA A 159 -5.22 -6.19 15.69
CA ALA A 159 -4.72 -7.35 16.41
C ALA A 159 -5.26 -7.42 17.84
N TRP A 160 -5.44 -8.64 18.33
CA TRP A 160 -5.75 -8.91 19.72
C TRP A 160 -5.22 -10.26 20.14
N GLY A 161 -5.03 -10.43 21.44
CA GLY A 161 -4.56 -11.68 21.98
C GLY A 161 -4.91 -11.86 23.44
N THR A 162 -4.86 -13.11 23.87
CA THR A 162 -4.96 -13.50 25.25
C THR A 162 -3.96 -14.59 25.56
N ASN A 163 -3.41 -14.57 26.77
CA ASN A 163 -2.50 -15.60 27.23
C ASN A 163 -2.82 -15.96 28.68
N ALA A 164 -2.65 -17.23 29.00
CA ALA A 164 -2.62 -17.74 30.36
C ALA A 164 -1.19 -18.21 30.64
N THR A 165 -0.60 -17.71 31.72
CA THR A 165 0.80 -17.92 32.06
C THR A 165 0.90 -18.39 33.50
N TRP A 166 1.51 -19.54 33.71
CA TRP A 166 1.97 -20.01 35.00
C TRP A 166 3.38 -19.48 35.27
N MET A 167 3.58 -18.98 36.48
CA MET A 167 4.84 -18.47 36.99
C MET A 167 5.40 -19.46 38.00
N THR A 168 6.66 -19.86 37.83
CA THR A 168 7.34 -20.72 38.80
C THR A 168 7.68 -19.93 40.08
N THR A 169 7.94 -20.66 41.17
CA THR A 169 8.74 -20.14 42.29
C THR A 169 10.03 -19.51 41.74
N PRO A 170 10.50 -18.36 42.26
CA PRO A 170 11.74 -17.74 41.81
C PRO A 170 12.94 -18.67 42.01
N PHE A 171 13.72 -18.93 40.96
CA PHE A 171 14.97 -19.70 41.05
C PHE A 171 16.17 -18.79 41.39
N VAL A 172 16.01 -17.49 41.16
CA VAL A 172 16.86 -16.46 41.78
C VAL A 172 15.96 -15.61 42.66
N ASP A 173 16.22 -15.63 43.97
CA ASP A 173 15.55 -14.76 44.93
C ASP A 173 16.60 -13.98 45.74
N LYS A 174 16.79 -12.72 45.37
CA LYS A 174 17.65 -11.75 46.05
C LYS A 174 16.80 -10.52 46.38
N LYS A 175 17.22 -9.75 47.41
CA LYS A 175 16.47 -8.58 47.90
C LYS A 175 16.06 -7.57 46.81
N ALA A 176 16.85 -7.42 45.75
CA ALA A 176 16.61 -6.46 44.67
C ALA A 176 16.43 -7.12 43.28
N LEU A 177 16.46 -8.45 43.21
CA LEU A 177 16.35 -9.20 41.95
C LEU A 177 15.62 -10.52 42.20
N LYS A 178 14.49 -10.70 41.52
CA LYS A 178 13.78 -11.98 41.45
C LYS A 178 13.72 -12.44 40.00
N ILE A 179 13.99 -13.72 39.74
CA ILE A 179 13.84 -14.32 38.41
C ILE A 179 12.97 -15.56 38.51
N ARG A 180 11.94 -15.63 37.67
CA ARG A 180 10.96 -16.73 37.60
C ARG A 180 10.91 -17.30 36.19
N GLY A 181 10.67 -18.60 36.09
CA GLY A 181 10.30 -19.24 34.83
C GLY A 181 8.82 -18.99 34.52
N LEU A 182 8.49 -18.93 33.24
CA LEU A 182 7.14 -18.78 32.71
C LEU A 182 6.83 -19.96 31.80
N ALA A 183 5.62 -20.52 31.92
CA ALA A 183 5.07 -21.47 30.96
C ALA A 183 3.58 -21.21 30.80
N GLY A 184 3.05 -21.32 29.58
CA GLY A 184 1.67 -20.96 29.34
C GLY A 184 1.17 -21.31 27.95
N ALA A 185 0.03 -20.74 27.61
CA ALA A 185 -0.55 -20.82 26.28
C ALA A 185 -1.09 -19.45 25.86
N ARG A 186 -1.05 -19.19 24.55
CA ARG A 186 -1.55 -17.96 23.93
C ARG A 186 -2.51 -18.28 22.81
N TYR A 187 -3.49 -17.40 22.64
CA TYR A 187 -4.22 -17.20 21.40
C TYR A 187 -4.03 -15.75 20.94
N MET A 188 -3.67 -15.56 19.67
CA MET A 188 -3.55 -14.25 19.04
C MET A 188 -4.24 -14.27 17.69
N ARG A 189 -4.90 -13.17 17.35
CA ARG A 189 -5.50 -12.97 16.05
C ARG A 189 -5.03 -11.65 15.45
N VAL A 190 -4.60 -11.72 14.21
CA VAL A 190 -4.18 -10.58 13.40
C VAL A 190 -5.07 -10.53 12.16
N ARG A 191 -5.58 -9.35 11.85
CA ARG A 191 -6.36 -9.08 10.65
C ARG A 191 -5.71 -7.92 9.93
N GLU A 192 -5.26 -8.17 8.72
CA GLU A 192 -4.72 -7.14 7.84
C GLU A 192 -5.54 -7.07 6.56
N ALA A 193 -5.66 -5.88 6.00
CA ALA A 193 -6.26 -5.66 4.69
C ALA A 193 -5.44 -4.66 3.91
N PHE A 194 -5.36 -4.89 2.60
CA PHE A 194 -4.79 -4.02 1.61
C PHE A 194 -5.89 -3.72 0.58
N SER A 195 -5.96 -2.46 0.16
CA SER A 195 -6.83 -1.99 -0.91
C SER A 195 -6.02 -1.09 -1.82
N PHE A 196 -6.10 -1.35 -3.11
CA PHE A 196 -5.60 -0.50 -4.18
C PHE A 196 -6.78 -0.02 -5.01
N VAL A 197 -6.77 1.25 -5.38
CA VAL A 197 -7.67 1.85 -6.37
C VAL A 197 -6.83 2.70 -7.30
N GLY A 198 -6.92 2.44 -8.60
CA GLY A 198 -6.31 3.25 -9.64
C GLY A 198 -7.36 3.64 -10.67
N ARG A 199 -7.28 4.85 -11.21
CA ARG A 199 -8.14 5.29 -12.30
C ARG A 199 -7.27 5.82 -13.44
N ASP A 200 -7.50 5.25 -14.61
CA ASP A 200 -6.87 5.69 -15.84
C ASP A 200 -7.91 6.37 -16.74
N SER A 201 -7.48 7.42 -17.44
CA SER A 201 -8.30 8.18 -18.38
C SER A 201 -8.66 7.38 -19.63
N GLY A 202 -7.91 6.33 -19.96
CA GLY A 202 -8.01 5.64 -21.24
C GLY A 202 -7.44 6.44 -22.42
N LEU A 203 -6.78 7.58 -22.15
CA LEU A 203 -6.17 8.44 -23.17
C LEU A 203 -4.71 8.08 -23.39
N LEU A 204 -4.27 8.27 -24.64
CA LEU A 204 -2.87 8.23 -25.02
C LEU A 204 -2.40 9.65 -25.31
N TYR A 205 -1.16 9.98 -24.93
CA TYR A 205 -0.58 11.28 -25.26
C TYR A 205 0.92 11.21 -25.46
N SER A 206 1.39 12.04 -26.40
CA SER A 206 2.78 12.16 -26.81
C SER A 206 3.09 13.58 -27.28
N ASP A 207 4.31 13.76 -27.79
CA ASP A 207 4.73 14.99 -28.45
C ASP A 207 4.15 15.09 -29.85
N ALA A 208 3.80 16.33 -30.24
CA ALA A 208 3.28 16.64 -31.58
C ALA A 208 4.23 16.21 -32.72
N THR A 209 5.51 15.99 -32.41
CA THR A 209 6.53 15.53 -33.36
C THR A 209 6.59 14.02 -33.56
N ASN A 210 5.95 13.20 -32.72
CA ASN A 210 6.05 11.74 -32.76
C ASN A 210 4.69 11.01 -32.87
N ILE A 211 3.77 11.58 -33.66
CA ILE A 211 2.41 11.03 -33.90
C ILE A 211 2.44 9.58 -34.42
N ALA A 212 3.49 9.20 -35.16
CA ALA A 212 3.67 7.84 -35.69
C ALA A 212 4.14 6.82 -34.62
N GLY A 213 4.40 7.27 -33.38
CA GLY A 213 5.04 6.50 -32.31
C GLY A 213 4.21 6.34 -31.04
N ILE A 214 2.93 6.77 -31.01
CA ILE A 214 2.07 6.60 -29.83
C ILE A 214 1.87 5.11 -29.56
N ARG A 215 2.43 4.62 -28.45
CA ARG A 215 2.33 3.21 -28.03
C ARG A 215 1.25 3.09 -26.96
N PRO A 216 0.37 2.09 -27.03
CA PRO A 216 -0.60 1.82 -25.96
C PRO A 216 0.06 1.68 -24.59
N ASP A 217 1.28 1.15 -24.51
CA ASP A 217 1.93 0.88 -23.22
C ASP A 217 2.74 2.05 -22.68
N LEU A 218 2.68 3.21 -23.35
CA LEU A 218 3.51 4.37 -23.04
C LEU A 218 2.65 5.63 -22.98
N LYS A 219 2.70 6.28 -21.83
CA LYS A 219 2.19 7.63 -21.62
C LYS A 219 3.35 8.52 -21.23
N LEU A 220 3.59 9.59 -21.99
CA LEU A 220 4.72 10.49 -21.78
C LEU A 220 4.31 11.66 -20.91
N PHE A 221 5.11 11.94 -19.88
CA PHE A 221 4.91 13.04 -18.94
C PHE A 221 6.18 13.85 -18.76
N SER A 222 6.03 15.17 -18.69
CA SER A 222 7.06 16.03 -18.12
C SER A 222 7.36 15.65 -16.67
N LEU A 223 8.60 15.90 -16.23
CA LEU A 223 8.95 15.85 -14.82
C LEU A 223 8.08 16.87 -14.07
N PRO A 224 7.30 16.47 -13.05
CA PRO A 224 6.46 17.40 -12.31
C PRO A 224 7.34 18.39 -11.52
N SER A 225 7.49 19.62 -12.02
CA SER A 225 8.25 20.68 -11.35
C SER A 225 7.37 21.48 -10.36
N GLY A 226 6.05 21.46 -10.58
CA GLY A 226 5.09 22.26 -9.81
C GLY A 226 5.20 23.76 -10.08
N THR A 227 5.95 24.15 -11.11
CA THR A 227 6.10 25.52 -11.59
C THR A 227 5.56 25.65 -13.02
N ASP A 228 5.42 26.90 -13.46
CA ASP A 228 5.06 27.29 -14.82
C ASP A 228 6.32 27.96 -15.42
N GLU A 229 7.22 27.13 -15.96
CA GLU A 229 8.56 27.52 -16.38
C GLU A 229 8.54 28.44 -17.62
N ASN A 230 7.60 28.22 -18.54
CA ASN A 230 7.45 29.01 -19.77
C ASN A 230 6.49 30.21 -19.66
N GLN A 231 5.80 30.37 -18.52
CA GLN A 231 4.80 31.41 -18.24
C GLN A 231 3.57 31.41 -19.16
N ASP A 232 3.14 30.25 -19.62
CA ASP A 232 1.93 30.09 -20.43
C ASP A 232 0.65 29.95 -19.59
N GLY A 233 0.79 29.90 -18.26
CA GLY A 233 -0.30 29.79 -17.29
C GLY A 233 -0.70 28.36 -16.95
N ILE A 234 0.07 27.36 -17.38
CA ILE A 234 -0.09 25.94 -17.09
C ILE A 234 1.02 25.53 -16.12
N ILE A 235 0.69 24.73 -15.09
CA ILE A 235 1.70 24.15 -14.21
C ILE A 235 2.11 22.79 -14.81
N ASP A 236 3.41 22.51 -14.87
CA ASP A 236 3.98 21.34 -15.54
C ASP A 236 3.53 20.01 -14.91
N ASN A 237 2.47 19.37 -15.44
CA ASN A 237 1.89 18.14 -14.86
C ASN A 237 1.51 17.04 -15.84
N ALA A 238 1.14 17.39 -17.09
CA ALA A 238 1.01 16.47 -18.21
C ALA A 238 1.37 17.15 -19.53
N GLY A 239 2.02 16.40 -20.43
CA GLY A 239 2.42 16.89 -21.74
C GLY A 239 3.93 17.02 -21.90
N VAL A 240 4.36 17.30 -23.12
CA VAL A 240 5.73 17.18 -23.62
C VAL A 240 6.50 18.48 -23.64
N VAL A 241 7.78 18.40 -23.24
CA VAL A 241 8.85 19.42 -23.33
C VAL A 241 8.36 20.85 -23.21
N GLU A 242 8.36 21.32 -21.98
CA GLU A 242 8.62 22.72 -21.65
C GLU A 242 10.13 22.93 -21.86
N ASP A 243 10.55 23.52 -22.98
CA ASP A 243 11.97 23.77 -23.26
C ASP A 243 12.51 24.72 -22.19
N ASP A 244 13.51 24.25 -21.45
CA ASP A 244 14.20 25.03 -20.46
C ASP A 244 14.73 26.30 -21.15
N SER A 245 14.56 27.46 -20.51
CA SER A 245 14.81 28.80 -21.07
C SER A 245 16.27 29.11 -21.47
N THR A 246 17.09 28.11 -21.74
CA THR A 246 18.50 28.21 -22.14
C THR A 246 18.66 28.56 -23.63
N GLY A 247 18.11 29.72 -24.01
CA GLY A 247 18.81 30.65 -24.90
C GLY A 247 18.97 30.26 -26.38
N ASN A 248 18.22 29.31 -26.92
CA ASN A 248 18.14 29.10 -28.37
C ASN A 248 16.76 29.53 -28.89
N ASN A 249 16.72 30.47 -29.83
CA ASN A 249 15.51 31.05 -30.42
C ASN A 249 14.78 30.04 -31.32
N ASN A 250 14.26 28.96 -30.74
CA ASN A 250 13.33 28.06 -31.41
C ASN A 250 12.14 27.87 -30.47
N THR A 251 11.29 28.88 -30.40
CA THR A 251 9.97 28.84 -29.73
C THR A 251 9.07 27.87 -30.47
N GLY A 252 9.32 26.58 -30.33
CA GLY A 252 8.40 25.53 -30.68
C GLY A 252 7.50 25.30 -29.48
N THR A 253 6.30 25.89 -29.50
CA THR A 253 5.23 25.51 -28.58
C THR A 253 4.95 24.03 -28.82
N SER A 254 5.49 23.16 -27.97
CA SER A 254 5.27 21.72 -28.01
C SER A 254 3.84 21.46 -27.53
N THR A 255 2.86 21.59 -28.42
CA THR A 255 1.46 21.29 -28.08
C THR A 255 1.34 19.79 -27.78
N ALA A 256 0.93 19.43 -26.56
CA ALA A 256 0.66 18.03 -26.22
C ALA A 256 -0.48 17.47 -27.08
N PHE A 257 -0.32 16.22 -27.50
CA PHE A 257 -1.24 15.56 -28.40
C PHE A 257 -2.02 14.47 -27.66
N PHE A 258 -3.35 14.57 -27.61
CA PHE A 258 -4.21 13.61 -26.91
C PHE A 258 -5.02 12.78 -27.90
N VAL A 259 -5.06 11.47 -27.67
CA VAL A 259 -5.80 10.49 -28.47
C VAL A 259 -6.65 9.63 -27.55
N ALA A 260 -7.91 9.44 -27.93
CA ALA A 260 -8.77 8.44 -27.34
C ALA A 260 -8.81 7.21 -28.26
N PRO A 261 -7.98 6.17 -28.02
CA PRO A 261 -7.90 5.03 -28.91
C PRO A 261 -9.28 4.39 -29.10
N LEU A 262 -9.59 4.00 -30.34
CA LEU A 262 -10.82 3.25 -30.63
C LEU A 262 -10.56 1.77 -30.48
N ASP A 263 -11.53 1.09 -29.88
CA ASP A 263 -11.67 -0.34 -30.03
C ASP A 263 -12.15 -0.65 -31.47
N PRO A 264 -11.39 -1.40 -32.27
CA PRO A 264 -11.74 -1.69 -33.66
C PRO A 264 -12.95 -2.62 -33.80
N VAL A 265 -13.37 -3.30 -32.73
CA VAL A 265 -14.54 -4.18 -32.71
C VAL A 265 -15.81 -3.39 -32.43
N THR A 266 -15.78 -2.51 -31.43
CA THR A 266 -16.98 -1.75 -31.01
C THR A 266 -17.09 -0.39 -31.72
N GLY A 267 -15.99 0.14 -32.24
CA GLY A 267 -15.90 1.49 -32.82
C GLY A 267 -16.06 2.59 -31.78
N LEU A 268 -16.00 2.25 -30.48
CA LEU A 268 -16.12 3.18 -29.37
C LEU A 268 -14.73 3.52 -28.82
N PRO A 269 -14.55 4.73 -28.25
CA PRO A 269 -13.32 5.07 -27.55
C PRO A 269 -13.12 4.19 -26.31
N VAL A 270 -11.86 3.96 -25.95
CA VAL A 270 -11.52 3.50 -24.60
C VAL A 270 -12.00 4.57 -23.60
N THR A 271 -12.80 4.14 -22.63
CA THR A 271 -13.33 5.01 -21.58
C THR A 271 -12.45 4.92 -20.33
N PRO A 272 -12.50 5.94 -19.45
CA PRO A 272 -11.83 5.87 -18.17
C PRO A 272 -12.23 4.61 -17.42
N THR A 273 -11.23 3.92 -16.89
CA THR A 273 -11.41 2.63 -16.23
C THR A 273 -10.85 2.69 -14.83
N THR A 274 -11.63 2.21 -13.87
CA THR A 274 -11.21 2.07 -12.47
C THR A 274 -10.77 0.64 -12.22
N THR A 275 -9.51 0.50 -11.84
CA THR A 275 -8.92 -0.72 -11.30
C THR A 275 -9.08 -0.70 -9.80
N TYR A 276 -9.50 -1.82 -9.21
CA TYR A 276 -9.40 -1.97 -7.76
C TYR A 276 -8.98 -3.38 -7.39
N VAL A 277 -8.19 -3.49 -6.32
CA VAL A 277 -7.74 -4.77 -5.76
C VAL A 277 -7.85 -4.72 -4.25
N ASN A 278 -8.50 -5.71 -3.66
CA ASN A 278 -8.65 -5.87 -2.23
C ASN A 278 -8.09 -7.21 -1.81
N ASN A 279 -7.13 -7.22 -0.87
CA ASN A 279 -6.63 -8.43 -0.24
C ASN A 279 -6.84 -8.36 1.28
N VAL A 280 -7.45 -9.39 1.85
CA VAL A 280 -7.70 -9.50 3.29
C VAL A 280 -7.06 -10.77 3.82
N VAL A 281 -6.14 -10.61 4.79
CA VAL A 281 -5.49 -11.70 5.49
C VAL A 281 -6.05 -11.78 6.92
N ARG A 282 -6.41 -13.00 7.34
CA ARG A 282 -6.83 -13.30 8.70
C ARG A 282 -5.96 -14.41 9.25
N THR A 283 -5.20 -14.11 10.29
CA THR A 283 -4.23 -15.02 10.91
C THR A 283 -4.68 -15.33 12.33
N ASN A 284 -4.74 -16.63 12.67
CA ASN A 284 -5.08 -17.12 14.00
C ASN A 284 -3.91 -17.96 14.52
N LEU A 285 -3.36 -17.58 15.66
CA LEU A 285 -2.19 -18.19 16.25
C LEU A 285 -2.58 -18.76 17.61
N ALA A 286 -2.42 -20.06 17.81
CA ALA A 286 -2.67 -20.72 19.09
C ALA A 286 -1.53 -21.66 19.44
N GLY A 287 -1.00 -21.59 20.66
CA GLY A 287 0.12 -22.45 21.02
C GLY A 287 0.68 -22.24 22.42
N PRO A 288 1.59 -23.14 22.83
CA PRO A 288 2.33 -23.00 24.08
C PRO A 288 3.35 -21.85 24.02
N GLU A 289 3.63 -21.29 25.19
CA GLU A 289 4.67 -20.29 25.40
C GLU A 289 5.54 -20.67 26.59
N ILE A 290 6.83 -20.36 26.50
CA ILE A 290 7.78 -20.46 27.61
C ILE A 290 8.56 -19.15 27.73
N GLY A 291 9.09 -18.87 28.90
CA GLY A 291 9.83 -17.63 29.08
C GLY A 291 10.40 -17.47 30.46
N PHE A 292 10.83 -16.25 30.75
CA PHE A 292 11.26 -15.84 32.07
C PHE A 292 10.78 -14.42 32.37
N GLN A 293 10.61 -14.16 33.66
CA GLN A 293 10.35 -12.84 34.21
C GLN A 293 11.46 -12.47 35.16
N PHE A 294 11.93 -11.23 35.09
CA PHE A 294 12.78 -10.63 36.11
C PHE A 294 12.09 -9.42 36.73
N ASP A 295 12.19 -9.31 38.05
CA ASP A 295 11.78 -8.15 38.81
C ASP A 295 13.02 -7.53 39.48
N LEU A 296 13.24 -6.24 39.23
CA LEU A 296 14.32 -5.43 39.79
C LEU A 296 13.73 -4.33 40.67
N GLY A 297 14.31 -4.11 41.85
CA GLY A 297 13.91 -3.03 42.76
C GLY A 297 13.12 -3.50 43.97
N GLY A 298 12.34 -2.59 44.56
CA GLY A 298 11.63 -2.80 45.83
C GLY A 298 10.19 -2.31 45.79
N GLU A 299 9.58 -2.13 46.96
CA GLU A 299 8.13 -1.85 47.05
C GLU A 299 7.70 -0.53 46.40
N LYS A 300 8.54 0.51 46.46
CA LYS A 300 8.23 1.86 45.97
C LYS A 300 8.46 2.04 44.47
N PHE A 301 9.43 1.32 43.95
CA PHE A 301 9.84 1.36 42.55
C PHE A 301 10.32 -0.01 42.14
N LYS A 302 9.65 -0.58 41.14
CA LYS A 302 9.95 -1.90 40.59
C LYS A 302 9.99 -1.81 39.07
N ILE A 303 11.04 -2.37 38.47
CA ILE A 303 11.11 -2.62 37.04
C ILE A 303 10.91 -4.11 36.86
N SER A 304 9.92 -4.51 36.06
CA SER A 304 9.71 -5.92 35.70
C SER A 304 9.87 -6.08 34.21
N GLY A 305 10.65 -7.07 33.78
CA GLY A 305 10.73 -7.47 32.39
C GLY A 305 10.27 -8.91 32.20
N GLN A 306 9.64 -9.18 31.07
CA GLN A 306 9.22 -10.52 30.66
C GLN A 306 9.69 -10.78 29.24
N THR A 307 10.26 -11.96 29.02
CA THR A 307 10.62 -12.44 27.68
C THR A 307 9.94 -13.79 27.48
N LYS A 308 9.17 -13.92 26.40
CA LYS A 308 8.43 -15.15 26.06
C LYS A 308 8.72 -15.57 24.63
N PHE A 309 8.79 -16.87 24.43
CA PHE A 309 8.90 -17.54 23.14
C PHE A 309 7.74 -18.52 22.99
N GLY A 310 7.10 -18.50 21.83
CA GLY A 310 5.98 -19.37 21.51
C GLY A 310 6.20 -20.11 20.19
N LEU A 311 5.61 -21.30 20.11
CA LEU A 311 5.46 -22.04 18.86
C LEU A 311 3.96 -22.19 18.60
N MET A 312 3.47 -21.47 17.60
CA MET A 312 2.03 -21.30 17.40
C MET A 312 1.56 -22.14 16.22
N ALA A 313 0.50 -22.90 16.39
CA ALA A 313 -0.29 -23.35 15.25
C ALA A 313 -0.94 -22.12 14.62
N ASN A 314 -0.57 -21.84 13.37
CA ASN A 314 -1.06 -20.71 12.60
C ASN A 314 -2.09 -21.20 11.58
N GLN A 315 -3.29 -20.63 11.62
CA GLN A 315 -4.31 -20.80 10.59
C GLN A 315 -4.58 -19.45 9.91
N GLU A 316 -4.32 -19.41 8.61
CA GLU A 316 -4.43 -18.20 7.80
C GLU A 316 -5.50 -18.36 6.72
N THR A 317 -6.31 -17.33 6.53
CA THR A 317 -7.22 -17.22 5.39
C THR A 317 -6.93 -15.94 4.65
N ILE A 318 -6.68 -16.06 3.35
CA ILE A 318 -6.37 -14.95 2.44
C ILE A 318 -7.50 -14.88 1.43
N LYS A 319 -8.02 -13.67 1.21
CA LYS A 319 -9.10 -13.42 0.25
C LYS A 319 -8.72 -12.24 -0.61
N LEU A 320 -8.53 -12.51 -1.89
CA LEU A 320 -8.24 -11.54 -2.93
C LEU A 320 -9.50 -11.34 -3.78
N LYS A 321 -9.80 -10.10 -4.11
CA LYS A 321 -10.80 -9.76 -5.12
C LYS A 321 -10.45 -8.46 -5.81
N GLY A 322 -10.90 -8.27 -7.02
CA GLY A 322 -10.69 -7.02 -7.74
C GLY A 322 -11.35 -7.03 -9.10
N ASP A 323 -11.08 -5.97 -9.85
CA ASP A 323 -11.62 -5.79 -11.19
C ASP A 323 -10.68 -4.91 -12.03
N ASN A 324 -10.79 -5.05 -13.35
CA ASN A 324 -10.11 -4.25 -14.39
C ASN A 324 -8.58 -4.15 -14.25
N VAL A 325 -7.91 -5.17 -13.69
CA VAL A 325 -6.45 -5.20 -13.64
C VAL A 325 -5.90 -5.61 -15.00
N GLY A 326 -5.38 -4.64 -15.76
CA GLY A 326 -4.75 -4.84 -17.06
C GLY A 326 -4.46 -3.52 -17.77
N MET A 327 -3.75 -3.57 -18.89
CA MET A 327 -3.45 -2.36 -19.67
C MET A 327 -4.70 -1.82 -20.37
N ILE A 328 -5.21 -0.67 -19.90
CA ILE A 328 -6.51 -0.11 -20.28
C ILE A 328 -6.54 0.41 -21.72
N VAL A 329 -5.44 1.00 -22.15
CA VAL A 329 -5.30 1.69 -23.45
C VAL A 329 -4.97 0.75 -24.62
N ARG A 330 -4.72 -0.54 -24.37
CA ARG A 330 -4.65 -1.56 -25.44
C ARG A 330 -6.06 -1.87 -25.92
N ALA A 331 -6.44 -1.34 -27.08
CA ALA A 331 -7.80 -1.44 -27.59
C ALA A 331 -8.01 -2.50 -28.68
N ASP A 332 -6.96 -2.87 -29.43
CA ASP A 332 -7.08 -3.81 -30.57
C ASP A 332 -6.85 -5.27 -30.14
N PRO A 333 -7.85 -6.16 -30.23
CA PRO A 333 -7.66 -7.58 -29.92
C PRO A 333 -6.83 -8.34 -30.97
N ASN A 334 -6.64 -7.78 -32.17
CA ASN A 334 -5.89 -8.40 -33.26
C ASN A 334 -4.42 -7.95 -33.33
N ASP A 335 -4.01 -6.98 -32.50
CA ASP A 335 -2.60 -6.62 -32.36
C ASP A 335 -1.84 -7.84 -31.81
N VAL A 336 -0.89 -8.34 -32.60
CA VAL A 336 -0.11 -9.54 -32.28
C VAL A 336 0.87 -9.26 -31.14
N ASP A 337 1.41 -8.05 -31.09
CA ASP A 337 2.44 -7.65 -30.13
C ASP A 337 1.81 -7.11 -28.84
N ARG A 338 0.70 -6.37 -28.95
CA ARG A 338 0.02 -5.72 -27.81
C ARG A 338 -1.51 -5.89 -27.87
N PRO A 339 -2.02 -7.13 -27.78
CA PRO A 339 -3.44 -7.34 -27.87
C PRO A 339 -4.17 -6.70 -26.69
N LYS A 340 -5.43 -6.33 -26.94
CA LYS A 340 -6.37 -5.86 -25.93
C LYS A 340 -6.31 -6.69 -24.65
N ALA A 341 -6.08 -6.03 -23.51
CA ALA A 341 -5.88 -6.71 -22.24
C ALA A 341 -7.21 -6.99 -21.51
N LEU A 342 -8.13 -6.02 -21.49
CA LEU A 342 -9.40 -6.09 -20.79
C LEU A 342 -10.53 -6.62 -21.69
N ILE A 343 -11.45 -7.36 -21.10
CA ILE A 343 -12.67 -7.84 -21.75
C ILE A 343 -13.72 -6.72 -21.67
N ASP A 344 -14.44 -6.48 -22.78
CA ASP A 344 -15.48 -5.47 -22.82
C ASP A 344 -16.71 -5.86 -21.99
N PRO A 345 -17.25 -4.92 -21.18
CA PRO A 345 -18.49 -5.14 -20.48
C PRO A 345 -19.65 -5.31 -21.48
N THR A 346 -20.55 -6.24 -21.17
CA THR A 346 -21.77 -6.49 -21.95
C THR A 346 -22.99 -6.28 -21.07
N PRO A 347 -24.20 -6.07 -21.64
CA PRO A 347 -25.42 -6.00 -20.84
C PRO A 347 -25.66 -7.22 -19.94
N ASP A 348 -25.20 -8.41 -20.37
CA ASP A 348 -25.35 -9.66 -19.63
C ASP A 348 -24.22 -9.87 -18.59
N ASN A 349 -23.05 -9.26 -18.79
CA ASN A 349 -21.93 -9.28 -17.87
C ASN A 349 -21.24 -7.91 -17.80
N PRO A 350 -21.67 -7.04 -16.86
CA PRO A 350 -21.12 -5.68 -16.74
C PRO A 350 -19.70 -5.63 -16.16
N ASN A 351 -19.22 -6.69 -15.50
CA ASN A 351 -17.89 -6.74 -14.88
C ASN A 351 -17.13 -8.02 -15.31
N PRO A 352 -16.80 -8.17 -16.61
CA PRO A 352 -16.17 -9.38 -17.12
C PRO A 352 -14.72 -9.57 -16.65
N ASN A 353 -14.11 -8.51 -16.12
CA ASN A 353 -12.74 -8.52 -15.61
C ASN A 353 -12.68 -8.76 -14.09
N GLU A 354 -13.83 -9.00 -13.43
CA GLU A 354 -13.87 -9.29 -12.00
C GLU A 354 -13.16 -10.61 -11.70
N PHE A 355 -12.31 -10.59 -10.67
CA PHE A 355 -11.62 -11.78 -10.20
C PHE A 355 -11.77 -11.95 -8.69
N SER A 356 -11.69 -13.20 -8.25
CA SER A 356 -11.63 -13.54 -6.83
C SER A 356 -10.81 -14.80 -6.61
N ASP A 357 -10.02 -14.81 -5.54
CA ASP A 357 -9.25 -15.96 -5.10
C ASP A 357 -9.31 -16.05 -3.57
N SER A 358 -9.27 -17.28 -3.04
CA SER A 358 -9.34 -17.54 -1.62
C SER A 358 -8.52 -18.77 -1.26
N GLN A 359 -7.52 -18.59 -0.40
CA GLN A 359 -6.68 -19.68 0.08
C GLN A 359 -6.73 -19.78 1.60
N THR A 360 -6.58 -21.00 2.12
CA THR A 360 -6.46 -21.27 3.55
C THR A 360 -5.26 -22.15 3.80
N HIS A 361 -4.42 -21.74 4.74
CA HIS A 361 -3.17 -22.41 5.06
C HIS A 361 -3.10 -22.73 6.55
N THR A 362 -2.41 -23.80 6.91
CA THR A 362 -2.13 -24.15 8.30
C THR A 362 -0.69 -24.60 8.43
N HIS A 363 0.05 -23.95 9.33
CA HIS A 363 1.48 -24.18 9.53
C HIS A 363 1.87 -23.78 10.96
N VAL A 364 3.18 -23.77 11.25
CA VAL A 364 3.71 -23.36 12.55
C VAL A 364 4.41 -22.02 12.41
N SER A 365 4.12 -21.09 13.30
CA SER A 365 4.73 -19.77 13.36
C SER A 365 5.47 -19.57 14.69
N PRO A 366 6.74 -19.15 14.67
CA PRO A 366 7.43 -18.73 15.89
C PRO A 366 6.86 -17.40 16.37
N LEU A 367 6.76 -17.23 17.69
CA LEU A 367 6.35 -15.99 18.34
C LEU A 367 7.37 -15.57 19.38
N PHE A 368 7.65 -14.28 19.43
CA PHE A 368 8.50 -13.62 20.41
C PHE A 368 7.74 -12.47 21.06
N GLU A 369 7.86 -12.35 22.38
CA GLU A 369 7.38 -11.19 23.12
C GLU A 369 8.45 -10.71 24.10
N GLN A 370 8.71 -9.41 24.08
CA GLN A 370 9.49 -8.71 25.09
C GLN A 370 8.63 -7.61 25.73
N SER A 371 8.48 -7.66 27.04
CA SER A 371 7.80 -6.61 27.80
C SER A 371 8.71 -6.03 28.87
N ILE A 372 8.63 -4.72 29.09
CA ILE A 372 9.29 -4.00 30.17
C ILE A 372 8.25 -3.09 30.82
N PHE A 373 8.10 -3.18 32.13
CA PHE A 373 7.20 -2.34 32.92
C PHE A 373 7.98 -1.66 34.05
N ALA A 374 7.65 -0.40 34.31
CA ALA A 374 8.02 0.34 35.50
C ALA A 374 6.77 0.57 36.34
N GLU A 375 6.83 0.19 37.62
CA GLU A 375 5.78 0.39 38.61
C GLU A 375 6.23 1.40 39.66
N MET A 376 5.38 2.38 39.95
CA MET A 376 5.65 3.47 40.88
C MET A 376 4.48 3.64 41.85
N ALA A 377 4.77 3.68 43.15
CA ALA A 377 3.81 4.03 44.20
C ALA A 377 3.63 5.57 44.29
N LEU A 378 2.98 6.17 43.29
CA LEU A 378 2.78 7.63 43.21
C LEU A 378 1.54 8.10 43.98
N PHE A 379 0.47 7.29 44.02
CA PHE A 379 -0.85 7.71 44.49
C PHE A 379 -0.93 7.91 46.01
N ASP A 380 -0.12 7.18 46.79
CA ASP A 380 0.04 7.35 48.25
C ASP A 380 0.51 8.75 48.66
N LYS A 381 1.11 9.50 47.73
CA LYS A 381 1.70 10.82 47.98
C LYS A 381 0.80 11.99 47.58
N ILE A 382 -0.27 11.76 46.84
CA ILE A 382 -1.17 12.83 46.36
C ILE A 382 -2.41 12.89 47.28
N PRO A 383 -2.58 13.95 48.10
CA PRO A 383 -3.58 13.99 49.17
C PRO A 383 -5.03 13.81 48.73
N VAL A 384 -5.35 14.19 47.49
CA VAL A 384 -6.71 14.10 46.93
C VAL A 384 -6.98 12.68 46.41
N LEU A 385 -6.01 12.05 45.74
CA LEU A 385 -6.15 10.71 45.16
C LEU A 385 -6.10 9.61 46.22
N LYS A 386 -5.34 9.82 47.30
CA LYS A 386 -5.30 8.93 48.46
C LYS A 386 -6.66 8.77 49.16
N ARG A 387 -7.58 9.73 49.04
CA ARG A 387 -8.92 9.66 49.65
C ARG A 387 -9.92 8.83 48.85
N MET A 388 -9.56 8.43 47.62
CA MET A 388 -10.40 7.56 46.80
C MET A 388 -10.07 6.11 47.13
N LYS A 389 -11.05 5.36 47.67
CA LYS A 389 -10.89 3.94 48.05
C LYS A 389 -10.32 3.04 46.95
N LEU A 390 -10.51 3.42 45.68
CA LEU A 390 -10.06 2.66 44.51
C LEU A 390 -8.61 2.95 44.11
N LEU A 391 -7.98 4.01 44.64
CA LEU A 391 -6.63 4.46 44.25
C LEU A 391 -5.62 4.48 45.41
N GLU A 392 -6.05 4.15 46.62
CA GLU A 392 -5.22 4.20 47.83
C GLU A 392 -4.03 3.22 47.79
N GLU A 393 -4.20 2.06 47.14
CA GLU A 393 -3.16 1.02 47.01
C GLU A 393 -2.74 0.78 45.54
N ALA A 394 -3.24 1.62 44.64
CA ALA A 394 -2.94 1.50 43.22
C ALA A 394 -1.50 1.93 42.93
N LYS A 395 -0.82 1.21 42.05
CA LYS A 395 0.48 1.61 41.51
C LYS A 395 0.32 2.11 40.09
N LEU A 396 1.01 3.20 39.76
CA LEU A 396 1.13 3.64 38.38
C LEU A 396 2.05 2.68 37.66
N LYS A 397 1.60 2.16 36.51
CA LYS A 397 2.36 1.23 35.68
C LYS A 397 2.53 1.81 34.29
N VAL A 398 3.78 1.99 33.89
CA VAL A 398 4.15 2.36 32.52
C VAL A 398 4.88 1.17 31.92
N GLY A 399 4.61 0.82 30.67
CA GLY A 399 5.35 -0.26 30.04
C GLY A 399 5.37 -0.20 28.53
N TYR A 400 6.38 -0.87 27.99
CA TYR A 400 6.55 -1.11 26.57
C TYR A 400 6.53 -2.61 26.32
N THR A 401 5.76 -3.04 25.32
CA THR A 401 5.73 -4.43 24.87
C THR A 401 5.97 -4.48 23.38
N TYR A 402 6.89 -5.34 22.97
CA TYR A 402 7.14 -5.68 21.59
C TYR A 402 6.74 -7.13 21.35
N ILE A 403 5.89 -7.38 20.35
CA ILE A 403 5.50 -8.71 19.89
C ILE A 403 5.98 -8.84 18.46
N ALA A 404 6.61 -9.96 18.13
CA ALA A 404 6.95 -10.34 16.77
C ALA A 404 6.49 -11.78 16.53
N ALA A 405 5.83 -12.02 15.40
CA ALA A 405 5.44 -13.35 14.96
C ALA A 405 5.91 -13.56 13.52
N GLY A 406 6.67 -14.62 13.31
CA GLY A 406 7.20 -14.99 12.01
C GLY A 406 6.21 -15.82 11.20
N GLU A 407 6.49 -16.00 9.92
CA GLU A 407 5.69 -16.82 9.02
C GLU A 407 4.23 -16.36 8.98
N ILE A 408 3.98 -15.05 8.86
CA ILE A 408 2.64 -14.48 8.73
C ILE A 408 2.46 -13.92 7.33
N ALA A 409 1.36 -14.29 6.67
CA ALA A 409 1.03 -13.78 5.35
C ALA A 409 0.79 -12.25 5.39
N ARG A 410 1.39 -11.51 4.45
CA ARG A 410 1.17 -10.06 4.31
C ARG A 410 0.24 -9.78 3.12
N PRO A 411 -0.79 -8.93 3.27
CA PRO A 411 -1.80 -8.75 2.23
C PRO A 411 -1.27 -8.06 0.97
N TYR A 412 -0.28 -7.18 1.07
CA TYR A 412 0.28 -6.48 -0.10
C TYR A 412 1.28 -7.37 -0.87
N ASP A 413 2.11 -8.14 -0.16
CA ASP A 413 3.09 -9.04 -0.79
C ASP A 413 2.48 -10.34 -1.34
N SER A 414 1.31 -10.74 -0.84
CA SER A 414 0.69 -12.03 -1.20
C SER A 414 -0.17 -11.98 -2.47
N ILE A 415 0.19 -11.13 -3.43
CA ILE A 415 -0.53 -10.92 -4.69
C ILE A 415 0.42 -11.18 -5.85
N ARG A 416 0.06 -12.11 -6.72
CA ARG A 416 0.64 -12.20 -8.06
C ARG A 416 -0.11 -11.25 -8.97
N TRP A 417 0.58 -10.21 -9.40
CA TRP A 417 0.04 -9.15 -10.24
C TRP A 417 0.03 -9.57 -11.71
N GLN A 418 -1.07 -10.19 -12.14
CA GLN A 418 -1.30 -10.57 -13.53
C GLN A 418 -2.36 -9.67 -14.18
N GLY A 419 -2.17 -9.31 -15.44
CA GLY A 419 -2.85 -8.16 -16.04
C GLY A 419 -3.39 -8.37 -17.45
N MET A 420 -3.88 -9.56 -17.79
CA MET A 420 -4.43 -9.84 -19.13
C MET A 420 -5.67 -10.75 -19.09
N PRO A 421 -6.82 -10.21 -18.63
CA PRO A 421 -8.11 -10.92 -18.60
C PRO A 421 -8.49 -11.63 -19.91
N THR A 422 -8.22 -11.03 -21.08
CA THR A 422 -8.51 -11.64 -22.39
C THR A 422 -7.77 -12.96 -22.65
N ARG A 423 -6.66 -13.21 -21.95
CA ARG A 423 -5.92 -14.49 -21.97
C ARG A 423 -6.18 -15.36 -20.73
N GLY A 424 -7.12 -14.97 -19.88
CA GLY A 424 -7.39 -15.66 -18.61
C GLY A 424 -6.36 -15.41 -17.53
N LEU A 425 -5.51 -14.38 -17.67
CA LEU A 425 -4.53 -13.99 -16.67
C LEU A 425 -5.14 -12.93 -15.76
N PHE A 426 -5.43 -13.33 -14.52
CA PHE A 426 -6.00 -12.47 -13.48
C PHE A 426 -5.10 -12.48 -12.25
N PRO A 427 -5.11 -11.41 -11.44
CA PRO A 427 -4.39 -11.42 -10.18
C PRO A 427 -4.86 -12.59 -9.30
N SER A 428 -3.90 -13.24 -8.66
CA SER A 428 -4.13 -14.42 -7.84
C SER A 428 -3.30 -14.37 -6.57
N ILE A 429 -3.65 -15.19 -5.58
CA ILE A 429 -2.90 -15.25 -4.33
C ILE A 429 -1.59 -16.01 -4.57
N ASP A 430 -0.48 -15.32 -4.35
CA ASP A 430 0.86 -15.90 -4.32
C ASP A 430 1.47 -15.67 -2.95
N LEU A 431 1.47 -16.72 -2.14
CA LEU A 431 1.68 -16.60 -0.71
C LEU A 431 3.11 -16.21 -0.36
N LYS A 432 3.28 -14.98 0.13
CA LYS A 432 4.51 -14.51 0.77
C LYS A 432 4.28 -14.29 2.25
N ARG A 433 5.17 -14.86 3.05
CA ARG A 433 5.13 -14.75 4.51
C ARG A 433 6.32 -13.95 4.99
N GLU A 434 6.05 -13.08 5.96
CA GLU A 434 7.07 -12.25 6.58
C GLU A 434 6.89 -12.24 8.10
N THR A 435 7.71 -11.43 8.78
CA THR A 435 7.54 -11.17 10.20
C THR A 435 6.56 -10.03 10.39
N TRP A 436 5.46 -10.30 11.11
CA TRP A 436 4.59 -9.25 11.64
C TRP A 436 5.09 -8.84 13.02
N SER A 437 5.13 -7.54 13.30
CA SER A 437 5.51 -7.06 14.62
C SER A 437 4.70 -5.84 15.05
N VAL A 438 4.61 -5.66 16.36
CA VAL A 438 3.96 -4.49 16.96
C VAL A 438 4.68 -4.07 18.24
N GLY A 439 4.93 -2.77 18.36
CA GLY A 439 5.38 -2.11 19.59
C GLY A 439 4.21 -1.38 20.25
N THR A 440 4.02 -1.57 21.55
CA THR A 440 2.92 -0.94 22.30
C THR A 440 3.45 -0.25 23.55
N TRP A 441 3.18 1.05 23.66
CA TRP A 441 3.29 1.80 24.91
C TRP A 441 1.99 1.67 25.70
N SER A 442 2.11 1.47 27.00
CA SER A 442 0.98 1.31 27.92
C SER A 442 1.19 2.12 29.18
N VAL A 443 0.12 2.78 29.63
CA VAL A 443 0.04 3.46 30.92
C VAL A 443 -1.24 2.97 31.60
N GLY A 444 -1.14 2.50 32.84
CA GLY A 444 -2.27 1.92 33.54
C GLY A 444 -2.08 1.92 35.05
N LEU A 445 -3.07 1.33 35.72
CA LEU A 445 -3.10 1.13 37.16
C LEU A 445 -2.92 -0.36 37.47
N ASP A 446 -2.20 -0.63 38.54
CA ASP A 446 -2.01 -1.99 39.07
C ASP A 446 -2.56 -2.03 40.50
N TRP A 447 -3.46 -2.96 40.77
CA TRP A 447 -4.07 -3.16 42.09
C TRP A 447 -3.61 -4.50 42.64
N ASN A 448 -3.01 -4.48 43.83
CA ASN A 448 -2.69 -5.70 44.56
C ASN A 448 -3.67 -5.77 45.73
N TYR A 449 -4.54 -6.79 45.75
CA TYR A 449 -5.49 -7.05 46.82
C TYR A 449 -5.00 -8.16 47.75
#